data_AF-A0A1Y6JW75-F1
#
_entry.id   AF-A0A1Y6JW75-F1
#
_cell.length_a   1.000
_cell.length_b   1.000
_cell.length_c   1.000
_cell.angle_alpha   90.00
_cell.angle_beta   90.00
_cell.angle_gamma   90.00
#
_symmetry.space_group_name_H-M   'P 1'
#
loop_
_entity.id
_entity.type
_entity.pdbx_description
1 polymer ?
#
loop_
_entity_poly.entity_id
_entity_poly.type
_entity_poly.pdbx_seq_one_letter_code
_entity_poly.pdbx_strand_id
1 'polypeptide(L)'
;MNGQERLAEQSRQLLVGALFTLLADNHYGEITVTDLTTQAQLARRTFYRSFANKDDLLAFYGNRSLRRYQVVRREKLTATADLQTAMTFFFQFWWPERHRLRLLIQQNLFMGLLTQSRVTLTPQDLGLNPAATPYLTSFLIGGLWTTLNTWLAQATPEPPATVAQTLLRELPQLPTQS
;
A
#
# COMPACT_ATOMS: atom_id res chain seq x y z
N MET A 1 -6.45 16.74 18.78
CA MET A 1 -7.48 16.46 17.77
C MET A 1 -8.84 16.87 18.34
N ASN A 2 -9.49 17.88 17.76
CA ASN A 2 -10.79 18.36 18.24
C ASN A 2 -11.94 17.42 17.81
N GLY A 3 -13.17 17.68 18.28
CA GLY A 3 -14.33 16.83 17.97
C GLY A 3 -14.69 16.78 16.49
N GLN A 4 -14.52 17.89 15.77
CA GLN A 4 -14.82 17.98 14.34
C GLN A 4 -13.82 17.19 13.49
N GLU A 5 -12.53 17.24 13.83
CA GLU A 5 -11.48 16.46 13.18
C GLU A 5 -11.70 14.96 13.34
N ARG A 6 -12.13 14.51 14.52
CA ARG A 6 -12.49 13.11 14.79
C ARG A 6 -13.63 12.62 13.91
N LEU A 7 -14.70 13.40 13.81
CA LEU A 7 -15.86 13.06 12.97
C LEU A 7 -15.51 13.05 11.47
N ALA A 8 -14.68 14.00 11.04
CA ALA A 8 -14.19 14.03 9.66
C ALA A 8 -13.37 12.78 9.35
N GLU A 9 -12.45 12.39 10.23
CA GLU A 9 -11.63 11.20 10.03
C GLU A 9 -12.46 9.92 10.04
N GLN A 10 -13.43 9.80 10.95
CA GLN A 10 -14.37 8.68 10.96
C GLN A 10 -15.15 8.58 9.63
N SER A 11 -15.61 9.71 9.10
CA SER A 11 -16.29 9.74 7.80
C SER A 11 -15.38 9.24 6.66
N ARG A 12 -14.11 9.63 6.66
CA ARG A 12 -13.13 9.14 5.67
C ARG A 12 -12.93 7.62 5.79
N GLN A 13 -12.86 7.08 7.01
CA GLN A 13 -12.74 5.64 7.23
C GLN A 13 -13.96 4.87 6.71
N LEU A 14 -15.16 5.37 6.96
CA LEU A 14 -16.39 4.76 6.45
C LEU A 14 -16.42 4.77 4.91
N LEU A 15 -15.99 5.87 4.28
CA LEU A 15 -15.89 5.96 2.82
C LEU A 15 -14.84 5.00 2.23
N VAL A 16 -13.68 4.84 2.88
CA VAL A 16 -12.69 3.83 2.48
C VAL A 16 -13.26 2.42 2.61
N GLY A 17 -13.98 2.13 3.70
CA GLY A 17 -14.68 0.85 3.88
C GLY A 17 -15.67 0.59 2.76
N ALA A 18 -16.52 1.57 2.46
CA ALA A 18 -17.50 1.52 1.38
C ALA A 18 -16.86 1.26 0.01
N LEU A 19 -15.74 1.93 -0.30
CA LEU A 19 -15.00 1.69 -1.53
C LEU A 19 -14.58 0.22 -1.66
N PHE A 20 -13.99 -0.36 -0.61
CA PHE A 20 -13.55 -1.75 -0.65
C PHE A 20 -14.68 -2.77 -0.65
N THR A 21 -15.82 -2.46 -0.01
CA THR A 21 -17.02 -3.28 -0.15
C THR A 21 -17.52 -3.28 -1.59
N LEU A 22 -17.63 -2.10 -2.22
CA LEU A 22 -18.11 -2.01 -3.60
C LEU A 22 -17.14 -2.62 -4.60
N LEU A 23 -15.82 -2.48 -4.38
CA LEU A 23 -14.78 -3.09 -5.21
C LEU A 23 -14.79 -4.63 -5.20
N ALA A 24 -15.44 -5.26 -4.20
CA ALA A 24 -15.56 -6.71 -4.18
C ALA A 24 -16.46 -7.23 -5.31
N ASP A 25 -17.48 -6.45 -5.69
CA ASP A 25 -18.54 -6.88 -6.61
C ASP A 25 -18.64 -6.03 -7.89
N ASN A 26 -17.93 -4.90 -7.98
CA ASN A 26 -18.06 -3.93 -9.07
C ASN A 26 -16.70 -3.51 -9.64
N HIS A 27 -16.66 -3.15 -10.92
CA HIS A 27 -15.48 -2.52 -11.50
C HIS A 27 -15.31 -1.10 -10.94
N TYR A 28 -14.06 -0.72 -10.67
CA TYR A 28 -13.77 0.60 -10.10
C TYR A 28 -14.32 1.76 -10.94
N GLY A 29 -14.29 1.62 -12.27
CA GLY A 29 -14.82 2.62 -13.21
C GLY A 29 -16.31 2.93 -13.00
N GLU A 30 -17.09 1.94 -12.60
CA GLU A 30 -18.55 2.00 -12.46
C GLU A 30 -19.00 2.57 -11.11
N ILE A 31 -18.17 2.42 -10.07
CA ILE A 31 -18.47 2.94 -8.73
C ILE A 31 -18.63 4.46 -8.77
N THR A 32 -19.76 4.97 -8.30
CA THR A 32 -20.04 6.41 -8.23
C THR A 32 -19.89 6.97 -6.81
N VAL A 33 -19.82 8.30 -6.70
CA VAL A 33 -19.89 8.97 -5.39
C VAL A 33 -21.22 8.67 -4.68
N THR A 34 -22.31 8.50 -5.44
CA THR A 34 -23.61 8.12 -4.87
C THR A 34 -23.50 6.76 -4.19
N ASP A 35 -22.96 5.75 -4.88
CA ASP A 35 -22.81 4.39 -4.33
C ASP A 35 -21.95 4.39 -3.08
N LEU A 36 -20.81 5.09 -3.11
CA LEU A 36 -19.91 5.24 -1.96
C LEU A 36 -20.64 5.84 -0.75
N THR A 37 -21.41 6.89 -0.97
CA THR A 37 -22.13 7.59 0.11
C THR A 37 -23.31 6.79 0.64
N THR A 38 -24.02 6.07 -0.23
CA THR A 38 -25.10 5.16 0.15
C THR A 38 -24.55 4.00 0.99
N GLN A 39 -23.49 3.34 0.52
CA GLN A 39 -22.84 2.24 1.22
C GLN A 39 -22.25 2.66 2.57
N ALA A 40 -21.70 3.87 2.66
CA ALA A 40 -21.17 4.42 3.91
C ALA A 40 -22.25 5.01 4.84
N GLN A 41 -23.52 5.09 4.40
CA GLN A 41 -24.62 5.76 5.10
C GLN A 41 -24.31 7.23 5.44
N LEU A 42 -23.75 7.95 4.47
CA LEU A 42 -23.38 9.36 4.60
C LEU A 42 -24.08 10.20 3.54
N ALA A 43 -24.35 11.47 3.84
CA ALA A 43 -24.79 12.41 2.82
C ALA A 43 -23.66 12.73 1.83
N ARG A 44 -23.99 12.96 0.55
CA ARG A 44 -23.01 13.36 -0.48
C ARG A 44 -22.17 14.59 -0.10
N ARG A 45 -22.77 15.56 0.61
CA ARG A 45 -22.05 16.74 1.13
C ARG A 45 -20.90 16.35 2.08
N THR A 46 -21.00 15.23 2.79
CA THR A 46 -19.93 14.73 3.66
C THR A 46 -18.75 14.17 2.85
N PHE A 47 -19.03 13.51 1.72
CA PHE A 47 -17.98 13.10 0.79
C PHE A 47 -17.22 14.32 0.25
N TYR A 48 -17.95 15.29 -0.33
CA TYR A 48 -17.35 16.46 -0.96
C TYR A 48 -16.64 17.42 0.00
N ARG A 49 -16.87 17.29 1.32
CA ARG A 49 -16.08 18.00 2.33
C ARG A 49 -14.65 17.46 2.44
N SER A 50 -14.42 16.20 2.04
CA SER A 50 -13.12 15.52 2.17
C SER A 50 -12.45 15.24 0.83
N PHE A 51 -13.22 14.99 -0.23
CA PHE A 51 -12.72 14.48 -1.51
C PHE A 51 -13.48 15.14 -2.67
N ALA A 52 -12.78 15.53 -3.74
CA ALA A 52 -13.45 16.07 -4.93
C ALA A 52 -14.05 14.94 -5.78
N ASN A 53 -13.41 13.77 -5.82
CA ASN A 53 -13.86 12.60 -6.56
C ASN A 53 -13.41 11.28 -5.88
N LYS A 54 -13.75 10.14 -6.49
CA LYS A 54 -13.38 8.80 -5.96
C LYS A 54 -11.87 8.52 -6.04
N ASP A 55 -11.16 9.13 -6.98
CA ASP A 55 -9.70 8.98 -7.10
C ASP A 55 -8.99 9.65 -5.93
N ASP A 56 -9.49 10.80 -5.43
CA ASP A 56 -8.97 11.43 -4.22
C ASP A 56 -9.14 10.53 -2.98
N LEU A 57 -10.27 9.82 -2.89
CA LEU A 57 -10.51 8.84 -1.82
C LEU A 57 -9.52 7.66 -1.92
N LEU A 58 -9.29 7.14 -3.11
CA LEU A 58 -8.34 6.07 -3.37
C LEU A 58 -6.91 6.53 -3.04
N ALA A 59 -6.51 7.71 -3.49
CA ALA A 59 -5.21 8.33 -3.18
C ALA A 59 -5.05 8.57 -1.66
N PHE A 60 -6.12 8.97 -0.96
CA PHE A 60 -6.11 9.08 0.50
C PHE A 60 -5.82 7.74 1.17
N TYR A 61 -6.45 6.65 0.72
CA TYR A 61 -6.17 5.31 1.23
C TYR A 61 -4.71 4.91 1.04
N GLY A 62 -4.15 5.08 -0.16
CA GLY A 62 -2.75 4.71 -0.44
C GLY A 62 -1.75 5.53 0.38
N ASN A 63 -1.90 6.85 0.38
CA ASN A 63 -1.04 7.75 1.15
C ASN A 63 -1.10 7.45 2.66
N ARG A 64 -2.29 7.13 3.19
CA ARG A 64 -2.45 6.74 4.60
C ARG A 64 -1.80 5.38 4.89
N SER A 65 -1.93 4.42 3.97
CA SER A 65 -1.33 3.08 4.12
C SER A 65 0.20 3.15 4.11
N LEU A 66 0.79 3.93 3.21
CA LEU A 66 2.24 4.15 3.15
C LEU A 66 2.77 4.94 4.35
N ARG A 67 2.05 5.96 4.82
CA ARG A 67 2.40 6.65 6.08
C ARG A 67 2.37 5.69 7.27
N ARG A 68 1.34 4.82 7.35
CA ARG A 68 1.26 3.80 8.39
C ARG A 68 2.45 2.86 8.33
N TYR A 69 2.85 2.42 7.13
CA TYR A 69 4.06 1.61 6.96
C TYR A 69 5.29 2.29 7.55
N GLN A 70 5.56 3.53 7.17
CA GLN A 70 6.72 4.28 7.66
C GLN A 70 6.72 4.48 9.18
N VAL A 71 5.55 4.76 9.77
CA VAL A 71 5.40 4.92 11.22
C VAL A 71 5.70 3.61 11.94
N VAL A 72 4.98 2.53 11.58
CA VAL A 72 5.15 1.22 12.25
C VAL A 72 6.57 0.68 12.03
N ARG A 73 7.14 0.91 10.85
CA ARG A 73 8.53 0.56 10.56
C ARG A 73 9.50 1.26 11.51
N ARG A 74 9.41 2.58 11.67
CA ARG A 74 10.28 3.34 12.59
C ARG A 74 10.11 2.93 14.05
N GLU A 75 8.91 2.50 14.44
CA GLU A 75 8.63 2.01 15.79
C GLU A 75 9.18 0.61 16.04
N LYS A 76 9.19 -0.26 15.01
CA LYS A 76 9.51 -1.68 15.15
C LYS A 76 10.92 -2.06 14.71
N LEU A 77 11.53 -1.28 13.82
CA LEU A 77 12.85 -1.53 13.29
C LEU A 77 13.81 -0.40 13.66
N THR A 78 15.04 -0.77 14.00
CA THR A 78 16.12 0.21 14.15
C THR A 78 16.51 0.78 12.79
N ALA A 79 17.09 1.98 12.78
CA ALA A 79 17.66 2.57 11.56
C ALA A 79 18.80 1.72 10.96
N THR A 80 19.38 0.82 11.76
CA THR A 80 20.46 -0.09 11.39
C THR A 80 19.97 -1.50 11.05
N ALA A 81 18.66 -1.72 10.95
CA ALA A 81 18.12 -3.01 10.54
C ALA A 81 18.67 -3.39 9.16
N ASP A 82 19.15 -4.62 9.04
CA ASP A 82 19.70 -5.13 7.79
C ASP A 82 18.60 -5.33 6.71
N LEU A 83 19.05 -5.56 5.48
CA LEU A 83 18.17 -5.75 4.32
C LEU A 83 17.19 -6.92 4.53
N GLN A 84 17.66 -8.02 5.13
CA GLN A 84 16.81 -9.19 5.37
C GLN A 84 15.66 -8.89 6.32
N THR A 85 15.95 -8.20 7.43
CA THR A 85 14.95 -7.78 8.41
C THR A 85 13.98 -6.79 7.79
N ALA A 86 14.48 -5.81 7.04
CA ALA A 86 13.65 -4.81 6.36
C ALA A 86 12.71 -5.43 5.31
N MET A 87 13.22 -6.34 4.46
CA MET A 87 12.41 -7.03 3.46
C MET A 87 11.36 -7.96 4.09
N THR A 88 11.74 -8.70 5.13
CA THR A 88 10.80 -9.57 5.86
C THR A 88 9.67 -8.75 6.48
N PHE A 89 10.00 -7.64 7.13
CA PHE A 89 9.02 -6.73 7.71
C PHE A 89 8.09 -6.13 6.66
N PHE A 90 8.63 -5.76 5.48
CA PHE A 90 7.83 -5.22 4.37
C PHE A 90 6.68 -6.16 3.98
N PHE A 91 6.96 -7.43 3.68
CA PHE A 91 5.92 -8.38 3.30
C PHE A 91 4.96 -8.69 4.46
N GLN A 92 5.48 -8.80 5.69
CA GLN A 92 4.66 -9.04 6.88
C GLN A 92 3.68 -7.89 7.14
N PHE A 93 4.09 -6.64 6.92
CA PHE A 93 3.23 -5.48 7.14
C PHE A 93 2.02 -5.46 6.21
N TRP A 94 2.20 -5.83 4.94
CA TRP A 94 1.12 -5.82 3.93
C TRP A 94 0.19 -7.02 4.03
N TRP A 95 0.63 -8.11 4.67
CA TRP A 95 -0.13 -9.36 4.76
C TRP A 95 -1.53 -9.25 5.38
N PRO A 96 -1.76 -8.49 6.47
CA PRO A 96 -3.10 -8.30 7.01
C PRO A 96 -4.04 -7.56 6.04
N GLU A 97 -3.51 -6.69 5.16
CA GLU A 97 -4.28 -5.94 4.16
C GLU A 97 -4.44 -6.69 2.83
N ARG A 98 -3.91 -7.91 2.71
CA ARG A 98 -3.82 -8.66 1.43
C ARG A 98 -5.12 -8.73 0.65
N HIS A 99 -6.27 -8.87 1.33
CA HIS A 99 -7.57 -8.94 0.66
C HIS A 99 -7.92 -7.63 -0.06
N ARG A 100 -7.69 -6.49 0.60
CA ARG A 100 -7.89 -5.17 -0.01
C ARG A 100 -6.89 -4.91 -1.12
N LEU A 101 -5.61 -5.23 -0.89
CA LEU A 101 -4.59 -5.08 -1.92
C LEU A 101 -4.90 -5.91 -3.16
N ARG A 102 -5.36 -7.16 -2.98
CA ARG A 102 -5.76 -8.03 -4.08
C ARG A 102 -6.91 -7.43 -4.90
N LEU A 103 -7.91 -6.81 -4.26
CA LEU A 103 -8.97 -6.10 -4.99
C LEU A 103 -8.41 -4.97 -5.85
N LEU A 104 -7.45 -4.19 -5.34
CA LEU A 104 -6.78 -3.14 -6.12
C LEU A 104 -5.95 -3.72 -7.27
N ILE A 105 -5.24 -4.82 -7.03
CA ILE A 105 -4.38 -5.49 -8.03
C ILE A 105 -5.24 -6.05 -9.16
N GLN A 106 -6.34 -6.75 -8.85
CA GLN A 106 -7.27 -7.31 -9.84
C GLN A 106 -7.93 -6.24 -10.71
N GLN A 107 -8.06 -5.02 -10.21
CA GLN A 107 -8.62 -3.88 -10.93
C GLN A 107 -7.53 -2.99 -11.58
N ASN A 108 -6.26 -3.42 -11.58
CA ASN A 108 -5.10 -2.66 -12.09
C ASN A 108 -4.89 -1.29 -11.42
N LEU A 109 -5.39 -1.09 -10.21
CA LEU A 109 -5.29 0.17 -9.46
C LEU A 109 -4.03 0.25 -8.60
N PHE A 110 -3.47 -0.89 -8.20
CA PHE A 110 -2.42 -0.93 -7.18
C PHE A 110 -1.17 -0.15 -7.58
N MET A 111 -0.62 -0.39 -8.78
CA MET A 111 0.59 0.30 -9.23
C MET A 111 0.34 1.79 -9.48
N GLY A 112 -0.81 2.17 -10.02
CA GLY A 112 -1.20 3.58 -10.21
C GLY A 112 -1.34 4.34 -8.89
N LEU A 113 -1.83 3.67 -7.85
CA LEU A 113 -1.91 4.25 -6.51
C LEU A 113 -0.52 4.57 -5.94
N LEU A 114 0.48 3.73 -6.20
CA LEU A 114 1.85 3.94 -5.74
C LEU A 114 2.52 5.11 -6.45
N THR A 115 2.34 5.22 -7.77
CA THR A 115 2.95 6.32 -8.56
C THR A 115 2.36 7.68 -8.25
N GLN A 116 1.09 7.74 -7.87
CA GLN A 116 0.40 8.96 -7.47
C GLN A 116 0.62 9.31 -5.98
N SER A 117 1.25 8.43 -5.21
CA SER A 117 1.46 8.67 -3.79
C SER A 117 2.46 9.81 -3.59
N ARG A 118 2.14 10.67 -2.62
CA ARG A 118 3.06 11.71 -2.11
C ARG A 118 4.06 11.15 -1.10
N VAL A 119 3.98 9.85 -0.80
CA VAL A 119 4.77 9.16 0.20
C VAL A 119 5.60 8.12 -0.52
N THR A 120 6.91 8.28 -0.53
CA THR A 120 7.84 7.34 -1.15
C THR A 120 8.62 6.60 -0.07
N LEU A 121 9.02 5.37 -0.39
CA LEU A 121 9.99 4.66 0.43
C LEU A 121 11.37 5.31 0.25
N THR A 122 12.14 5.37 1.32
CA THR A 122 13.53 5.85 1.30
C THR A 122 14.52 4.68 1.33
N PRO A 123 15.82 4.91 1.05
CA PRO A 123 16.84 3.87 1.24
C PRO A 123 16.81 3.28 2.66
N GLN A 124 16.62 4.13 3.68
CA GLN A 124 16.56 3.66 5.06
C GLN A 124 15.32 2.80 5.30
N ASP A 125 14.19 3.05 4.62
CA ASP A 125 12.99 2.20 4.69
C ASP A 125 13.26 0.76 4.21
N LEU A 126 14.33 0.56 3.44
CA LEU A 126 14.78 -0.71 2.91
C LEU A 126 15.96 -1.33 3.68
N GLY A 127 16.41 -0.70 4.78
CA GLY A 127 17.63 -1.14 5.48
C GLY A 127 18.92 -0.84 4.71
N LEU A 128 18.86 0.06 3.72
CA LEU A 128 20.03 0.49 2.95
C LEU A 128 20.69 1.70 3.60
N ASN A 129 21.98 1.86 3.29
CA ASN A 129 22.72 3.07 3.62
C ASN A 129 22.04 4.30 2.97
N PRO A 130 21.88 5.43 3.69
CA PRO A 130 21.43 6.70 3.11
C PRO A 130 22.19 7.13 1.85
N ALA A 131 23.46 6.74 1.72
CA ALA A 131 24.33 7.00 0.57
C ALA A 131 24.20 5.96 -0.55
N ALA A 132 23.23 5.03 -0.48
CA ALA A 132 22.94 4.10 -1.56
C ALA A 132 22.58 4.86 -2.84
N THR A 133 22.99 4.34 -3.99
CA THR A 133 22.74 5.01 -5.26
C THR A 133 21.23 5.10 -5.54
N PRO A 134 20.78 6.14 -6.27
CA PRO A 134 19.38 6.25 -6.69
C PRO A 134 18.93 5.02 -7.49
N TYR A 135 19.81 4.46 -8.33
CA TYR A 135 19.51 3.28 -9.14
C TYR A 135 19.24 2.03 -8.29
N LEU A 136 20.09 1.76 -7.29
CA LEU A 136 19.88 0.63 -6.38
C LEU A 136 18.58 0.80 -5.57
N THR A 137 18.34 2.02 -5.09
CA THR A 137 17.13 2.36 -4.34
C THR A 137 15.88 2.16 -5.20
N SER A 138 15.86 2.70 -6.43
CA SER A 138 14.76 2.52 -7.36
C SER A 138 14.55 1.06 -7.76
N PHE A 139 15.63 0.30 -8.00
CA PHE A 139 15.55 -1.13 -8.30
C PHE A 139 14.92 -1.92 -7.16
N LEU A 140 15.34 -1.70 -5.92
CA LEU A 140 14.82 -2.42 -4.76
C LEU A 140 13.37 -2.01 -4.42
N ILE A 141 13.05 -0.70 -4.45
CA ILE A 141 11.68 -0.23 -4.23
C ILE A 141 10.75 -0.78 -5.31
N GLY A 142 11.16 -0.66 -6.58
CA GLY A 142 10.40 -1.17 -7.73
C GLY A 142 10.20 -2.68 -7.62
N GLY A 143 11.28 -3.43 -7.38
CA GLY A 143 11.26 -4.87 -7.17
C GLY A 143 10.30 -5.28 -6.06
N LEU A 144 10.37 -4.64 -4.89
CA LEU A 144 9.46 -4.93 -3.77
C LEU A 144 8.00 -4.70 -4.11
N TRP A 145 7.65 -3.58 -4.75
CA TRP A 145 6.28 -3.31 -5.15
C TRP A 145 5.78 -4.25 -6.23
N THR A 146 6.59 -4.53 -7.25
CA THR A 146 6.24 -5.45 -8.32
C THR A 146 6.12 -6.88 -7.80
N THR A 147 6.99 -7.32 -6.90
CA THR A 147 6.86 -8.62 -6.24
C THR A 147 5.60 -8.67 -5.39
N LEU A 148 5.29 -7.62 -4.60
CA LEU A 148 4.07 -7.56 -3.81
C LEU A 148 2.81 -7.65 -4.70
N ASN A 149 2.80 -6.93 -5.83
CA ASN A 149 1.73 -6.96 -6.82
C ASN A 149 1.55 -8.37 -7.40
N THR A 150 2.65 -9.04 -7.77
CA THR A 150 2.62 -10.39 -8.37
C THR A 150 2.21 -11.45 -7.36
N TRP A 151 2.77 -11.39 -6.15
CA TRP A 151 2.50 -12.33 -5.07
C TRP A 151 1.04 -12.25 -4.61
N LEU A 152 0.52 -11.04 -4.34
CA LEU A 152 -0.84 -10.88 -3.84
C LEU A 152 -1.92 -10.98 -4.93
N ALA A 153 -1.55 -11.02 -6.21
CA ALA A 153 -2.47 -11.36 -7.30
C ALA A 153 -2.92 -12.83 -7.25
N GLN A 154 -2.10 -13.71 -6.65
CA GLN A 154 -2.38 -15.13 -6.58
C GLN A 154 -3.66 -15.42 -5.76
N ALA A 155 -4.36 -16.50 -6.11
CA ALA A 155 -5.55 -16.94 -5.35
C ALA A 155 -5.18 -17.34 -3.92
N THR A 156 -4.01 -18.00 -3.76
CA THR A 156 -3.50 -18.54 -2.50
C THR A 156 -2.02 -18.14 -2.33
N PRO A 157 -1.73 -16.88 -1.99
CA PRO A 157 -0.36 -16.42 -1.78
C PRO A 157 0.31 -17.15 -0.61
N GLU A 158 1.58 -17.49 -0.76
CA GLU A 158 2.38 -18.10 0.31
C GLU A 158 2.55 -17.14 1.50
N PRO A 159 2.90 -17.62 2.70
CA PRO A 159 3.17 -16.75 3.82
C PRO A 159 4.30 -15.73 3.55
N PRO A 160 4.27 -14.54 4.18
CA PRO A 160 5.24 -13.46 3.92
C PRO A 160 6.71 -13.86 4.08
N ALA A 161 7.00 -14.75 5.04
CA ALA A 161 8.35 -15.23 5.30
C ALA A 161 8.93 -16.00 4.11
N THR A 162 8.10 -16.76 3.39
CA THR A 162 8.52 -17.55 2.23
C THR A 162 8.98 -16.63 1.10
N VAL A 163 8.20 -15.60 0.77
CA VAL A 163 8.54 -14.64 -0.30
C VAL A 163 9.82 -13.87 0.02
N ALA A 164 9.96 -13.40 1.26
CA ALA A 164 11.16 -12.70 1.70
C ALA A 164 12.41 -13.58 1.57
N GLN A 165 12.34 -14.83 2.04
CA GLN A 165 13.44 -15.79 1.95
C GLN A 165 13.81 -16.15 0.51
N THR A 166 12.81 -16.38 -0.35
CA THR A 166 13.03 -16.67 -1.77
C THR A 166 13.80 -15.53 -2.46
N LEU A 167 13.35 -14.29 -2.28
CA LEU A 167 14.03 -13.13 -2.86
C LEU A 167 15.48 -12.98 -2.36
N LEU A 168 15.69 -13.10 -1.04
CA LEU A 168 17.02 -12.96 -0.44
C LEU A 168 17.99 -14.06 -0.89
N ARG A 169 17.47 -15.27 -1.16
CA ARG A 169 18.26 -16.39 -1.66
C ARG A 169 18.64 -16.22 -3.13
N GLU A 170 17.74 -15.69 -3.94
CA GLU A 170 17.87 -15.67 -5.41
C GLU A 170 18.58 -14.42 -5.93
N LEU A 171 18.44 -13.26 -5.27
CA LEU A 171 19.10 -12.01 -5.68
C LEU A 171 20.63 -12.15 -5.84
N PRO A 172 21.38 -12.81 -4.94
CA PRO A 172 22.83 -13.00 -5.08
C PRO A 172 23.22 -14.01 -6.17
N GLN A 173 22.29 -14.84 -6.64
CA GLN A 173 22.53 -15.89 -7.63
C GLN A 173 22.28 -15.43 -9.06
N LEU A 174 21.85 -14.17 -9.25
CA LEU A 174 21.66 -13.60 -10.58
C LEU A 174 22.98 -13.67 -11.34
N PRO A 175 23.00 -14.27 -12.54
CA PRO A 175 24.23 -14.42 -13.29
C PRO A 175 24.76 -13.04 -13.67
N THR A 176 25.84 -12.60 -13.00
CA THR A 176 26.69 -11.54 -13.51
C THR A 176 27.51 -12.15 -14.63
N GLN A 177 26.95 -12.15 -15.84
CA GLN A 177 27.77 -12.43 -17.02
C GLN A 177 28.92 -11.42 -17.01
N SER A 178 30.13 -11.95 -16.84
CA SER A 178 31.39 -11.22 -16.87
C SER A 178 31.80 -10.95 -18.31
#